data_AF-A0A553K8G4-F1
#
_entry.id   AF-A0A553K8G4-F1
#
_cell.length_a   1.000
_cell.length_b   1.000
_cell.length_c   1.000
_cell.angle_alpha   90.00
_cell.angle_beta   90.00
_cell.angle_gamma   90.00
#
_symmetry.space_group_name_H-M   'P 1'
#
loop_
_entity.id
_entity.type
_entity.pdbx_description
1 polymer ?
#
loop_
_entity_poly.entity_id
_entity_poly.type
_entity_poly.pdbx_seq_one_letter_code
_entity_poly.pdbx_strand_id
1 'polypeptide(L)'
;AEDLALMRAMPNMTVIDPCDALDIEQMVPAMAAHKGPVYARLLRGNVPAVLDEYDYRFELGKAKLLRDGNDVLLISSGIMTMRSLEVAKALEADRVDVAVLHVPTIKPLDTATIVREAARK
;
A
#
# COMPACT_ATOMS: atom_id res chain seq x y z
N ALA A 1 -10.72 5.61 -14.33
CA ALA A 1 -9.44 5.82 -13.64
C ALA A 1 -8.55 4.61 -13.92
N GLU A 2 -7.89 4.69 -15.06
CA GLU A 2 -7.11 3.69 -15.79
C GLU A 2 -5.60 4.05 -15.78
N ASP A 3 -5.27 5.11 -15.05
CA ASP A 3 -3.98 5.72 -14.86
C ASP A 3 -2.93 4.73 -14.34
N LEU A 4 -3.27 3.91 -13.35
CA LEU A 4 -2.33 2.90 -12.85
C LEU A 4 -1.94 1.87 -13.92
N ALA A 5 -2.86 1.49 -14.81
CA ALA A 5 -2.57 0.55 -15.89
C ALA A 5 -1.68 1.22 -16.95
N LEU A 6 -2.02 2.45 -17.34
CA LEU A 6 -1.26 3.23 -18.32
C LEU A 6 0.17 3.51 -17.84
N MET A 7 0.34 4.00 -16.61
CA MET A 7 1.65 4.35 -16.05
C MET A 7 2.51 3.12 -15.81
N ARG A 8 1.92 1.98 -15.43
CA ARG A 8 2.67 0.70 -15.31
C ARG A 8 3.20 0.19 -16.64
N ALA A 9 2.47 0.39 -17.73
CA ALA A 9 2.88 -0.06 -19.05
C ALA A 9 4.13 0.68 -19.57
N MET A 10 4.37 1.92 -19.12
CA MET A 10 5.53 2.70 -19.54
C MET A 10 6.85 2.11 -19.01
N PRO A 11 7.84 1.83 -19.88
CA PRO A 11 9.17 1.37 -19.46
C PRO A 11 9.82 2.37 -18.50
N ASN A 12 10.63 1.87 -17.56
CA ASN A 12 11.40 2.66 -16.59
C ASN A 12 10.58 3.58 -15.65
N MET A 13 9.24 3.55 -15.73
CA MET A 13 8.36 4.28 -14.83
C MET A 13 8.26 3.58 -13.47
N THR A 14 8.44 4.36 -12.41
CA THR A 14 8.08 3.98 -11.03
C THR A 14 6.67 4.49 -10.75
N VAL A 15 5.80 3.65 -10.18
CA VAL A 15 4.39 3.94 -9.95
C VAL A 15 4.07 3.76 -8.47
N ILE A 16 3.59 4.80 -7.82
CA ILE A 16 3.28 4.83 -6.38
C ILE A 16 1.82 5.30 -6.17
N ASP A 17 1.11 4.64 -5.28
CA ASP A 17 -0.28 4.89 -4.89
C ASP A 17 -0.36 4.98 -3.35
N PRO A 18 -0.05 6.15 -2.77
CA PRO A 18 0.06 6.36 -1.32
C PRO A 18 -1.31 6.35 -0.61
N CYS A 19 -1.35 5.86 0.63
CA CYS A 19 -2.58 5.70 1.42
C CYS A 19 -3.06 6.98 2.13
N ASP A 20 -2.17 7.78 2.70
CA ASP A 20 -2.52 8.97 3.48
C ASP A 20 -1.37 10.00 3.51
N ALA A 21 -1.49 11.00 4.39
CA ALA A 21 -0.51 12.07 4.54
C ALA A 21 0.88 11.56 4.97
N LEU A 22 0.95 10.58 5.88
CA LEU A 22 2.22 10.01 6.35
C LEU A 22 2.94 9.31 5.20
N ASP A 23 2.19 8.55 4.39
CA ASP A 23 2.72 7.88 3.22
C ASP A 23 3.31 8.89 2.22
N ILE A 24 2.58 9.98 1.95
CA ILE A 24 3.01 11.05 1.03
C ILE A 24 4.26 11.76 1.57
N GLU A 25 4.28 12.10 2.86
CA GLU A 25 5.40 12.79 3.50
C GLU A 25 6.70 11.99 3.36
N GLN A 26 6.65 10.67 3.61
CA GLN A 26 7.82 9.80 3.51
C GLN A 26 8.16 9.41 2.06
N MET A 27 7.15 9.33 1.19
CA MET A 27 7.32 9.02 -0.24
C MET A 27 8.06 10.14 -0.98
N VAL A 28 7.76 11.41 -0.71
CA VAL A 28 8.32 12.55 -1.48
C VAL A 28 9.85 12.59 -1.46
N PRO A 29 10.55 12.47 -0.31
CA PRO A 29 12.02 12.38 -0.29
C PRO A 29 12.55 11.16 -1.04
N ALA A 30 11.88 10.00 -0.92
CA ALA A 30 12.29 8.78 -1.63
C ALA A 30 12.13 8.92 -3.16
N MET A 31 11.09 9.60 -3.62
CA MET A 31 10.90 9.96 -5.03
C MET A 31 11.99 10.92 -5.52
N ALA A 32 12.32 11.96 -4.73
CA ALA A 32 13.35 12.92 -5.09
C ALA A 32 14.75 12.28 -5.20
N ALA A 33 15.02 11.26 -4.40
CA ALA A 33 16.27 10.49 -4.45
C ALA A 33 16.29 9.43 -5.58
N HIS A 34 15.14 9.07 -6.14
CA HIS A 34 15.03 8.05 -7.18
C HIS A 34 15.55 8.57 -8.53
N LYS A 35 16.35 7.75 -9.23
CA LYS A 35 16.84 8.05 -10.58
C LYS A 35 15.89 7.46 -11.61
N GLY A 36 15.03 8.31 -12.17
CA GLY A 36 14.10 7.92 -13.22
C GLY A 36 12.75 8.63 -13.07
N PRO A 37 11.84 8.43 -14.04
CA PRO A 37 10.51 9.00 -13.95
C PRO A 37 9.68 8.28 -12.88
N VAL A 38 8.97 9.08 -12.08
CA VAL A 38 8.04 8.59 -11.06
C VAL A 38 6.66 9.18 -11.28
N TYR A 39 5.65 8.34 -11.23
CA TYR A 39 4.24 8.71 -11.17
C TYR A 39 3.71 8.40 -9.77
N ALA A 40 3.15 9.40 -9.11
CA ALA A 40 2.48 9.25 -7.82
C ALA A 40 1.00 9.62 -7.94
N ARG A 41 0.11 8.72 -7.53
CA ARG A 41 -1.34 8.89 -7.59
C ARG A 41 -1.86 9.53 -6.31
N LEU A 42 -1.92 10.85 -6.29
CA LEU A 42 -2.30 11.57 -5.08
C LEU A 42 -3.81 11.51 -4.82
N LEU A 43 -4.15 11.53 -3.53
CA LEU A 43 -5.51 11.52 -3.04
C LEU A 43 -6.10 12.93 -3.06
N ARG A 44 -7.43 13.02 -3.13
CA ARG A 44 -8.17 14.29 -3.13
C ARG A 44 -8.98 14.44 -1.86
N GLY A 45 -8.92 15.64 -1.26
CA GLY A 45 -9.72 16.01 -0.09
C GLY A 45 -9.07 15.58 1.23
N ASN A 46 -9.85 15.66 2.31
CA ASN A 46 -9.39 15.23 3.63
C ASN A 46 -9.49 13.71 3.73
N VAL A 47 -8.32 13.08 3.82
CA VAL A 47 -8.17 11.64 4.00
C VAL A 47 -7.78 11.36 5.45
N PRO A 48 -8.41 10.37 6.12
CA PRO A 48 -7.98 9.94 7.45
C PRO A 48 -6.51 9.51 7.49
N ALA A 49 -5.79 9.93 8.53
CA ALA A 49 -4.43 9.47 8.79
C ALA A 49 -4.51 8.16 9.57
N VAL A 50 -4.36 7.03 8.87
CA VAL A 50 -4.49 5.69 9.47
C VAL A 50 -3.13 5.03 9.68
N LEU A 51 -2.12 5.40 8.90
CA LEU A 51 -0.81 4.77 8.97
C LEU A 51 -0.06 5.15 10.25
N ASP A 52 -0.40 6.28 10.88
CA ASP A 52 0.14 6.71 12.17
C ASP A 52 -0.18 5.73 13.32
N GLU A 53 -1.23 4.91 13.17
CA GLU A 53 -1.59 3.88 14.16
C GLU A 53 -0.66 2.65 14.10
N TYR A 54 0.20 2.56 13.08
CA TYR A 54 1.08 1.42 12.81
C TYR A 54 2.55 1.85 12.83
N ASP A 55 3.46 0.92 13.10
CA ASP A 55 4.91 1.15 12.92
C ASP A 55 5.27 1.13 11.42
N TYR A 56 4.73 2.12 10.70
CA TYR A 56 4.83 2.21 9.26
C TYR A 56 5.98 3.12 8.83
N ARG A 57 6.80 2.59 7.91
CA ARG A 57 7.79 3.37 7.19
C ARG A 57 7.71 3.09 5.69
N PHE A 58 7.55 4.14 4.90
CA PHE A 58 7.59 4.03 3.46
C PHE A 58 9.00 3.65 2.99
N GLU A 59 9.07 2.62 2.16
CA GLU A 59 10.26 2.23 1.43
C GLU A 59 9.87 1.96 -0.01
N LEU A 60 10.53 2.64 -0.96
CA LEU A 60 10.21 2.51 -2.37
C LEU A 60 10.38 1.05 -2.83
N GLY A 61 9.34 0.48 -3.44
CA GLY A 61 9.35 -0.90 -3.93
C GLY A 61 9.15 -1.95 -2.84
N LYS A 62 8.73 -1.56 -1.62
CA LYS A 62 8.45 -2.49 -0.52
C LYS A 62 6.99 -2.43 -0.09
N ALA A 63 6.44 -3.61 0.19
CA ALA A 63 5.14 -3.77 0.84
C ALA A 63 5.32 -3.82 2.37
N LYS A 64 4.29 -3.39 3.12
CA LYS A 64 4.29 -3.37 4.58
C LYS A 64 3.05 -4.05 5.13
N LEU A 65 3.26 -5.03 6.00
CA LEU A 65 2.17 -5.67 6.75
C LEU A 65 1.77 -4.71 7.87
N LEU A 66 0.56 -4.17 7.79
CA LEU A 66 0.03 -3.23 8.79
C LEU A 66 -0.64 -3.97 9.92
N ARG A 67 -1.50 -4.93 9.57
CA ARG A 67 -2.21 -5.80 10.52
C ARG A 67 -1.91 -7.24 10.18
N ASP A 68 -1.61 -8.04 11.19
CA ASP A 68 -1.45 -9.48 11.02
C ASP A 68 -2.80 -10.21 11.01
N GLY A 69 -2.84 -11.43 10.48
CA GLY A 69 -4.02 -12.28 10.51
C GLY A 69 -3.83 -13.60 9.77
N ASN A 70 -4.71 -14.58 9.98
CA ASN A 70 -4.51 -15.96 9.52
C ASN A 70 -5.57 -16.48 8.54
N ASP A 71 -6.77 -15.89 8.47
CA ASP A 71 -7.85 -16.44 7.64
C ASP A 71 -7.82 -15.88 6.21
N VAL A 72 -7.55 -14.58 6.06
CA VAL A 72 -7.57 -13.88 4.77
C VAL A 72 -6.48 -12.83 4.71
N LEU A 73 -5.79 -12.73 3.57
CA LEU A 73 -4.87 -11.63 3.27
C LEU A 73 -5.52 -10.61 2.33
N LEU A 74 -5.67 -9.37 2.79
CA LEU A 74 -6.04 -8.23 1.97
C LEU A 74 -4.79 -7.48 1.50
N ILE A 75 -4.58 -7.44 0.19
CA ILE A 75 -3.51 -6.66 -0.44
C ILE A 75 -4.15 -5.39 -0.99
N SER A 76 -3.65 -4.24 -0.53
CA SER A 76 -4.26 -2.94 -0.82
C SER A 76 -3.20 -1.87 -1.13
N SER A 77 -3.64 -0.80 -1.79
CA SER A 77 -2.85 0.41 -2.04
C SER A 77 -3.77 1.62 -1.96
N GLY A 78 -3.19 2.81 -1.88
CA GLY A 78 -3.95 4.05 -1.94
C GLY A 78 -5.04 4.14 -0.87
N ILE A 79 -6.15 4.77 -1.23
CA ILE A 79 -7.32 4.91 -0.36
C ILE A 79 -7.93 3.57 0.10
N MET A 80 -7.66 2.48 -0.64
CA MET A 80 -8.23 1.18 -0.32
C MET A 80 -7.57 0.56 0.91
N THR A 81 -6.35 0.95 1.27
CA THR A 81 -5.68 0.49 2.48
C THR A 81 -6.48 0.84 3.74
N MET A 82 -7.02 2.06 3.83
CA MET A 82 -7.93 2.44 4.90
C MET A 82 -9.17 1.53 4.95
N ARG A 83 -9.79 1.27 3.79
CA ARG A 83 -10.97 0.41 3.70
C ARG A 83 -10.65 -1.03 4.09
N SER A 84 -9.47 -1.53 3.75
CA SER A 84 -9.02 -2.87 4.15
C SER A 84 -8.85 -2.98 5.67
N LEU A 85 -8.33 -1.94 6.34
CA LEU A 85 -8.24 -1.90 7.80
C LEU A 85 -9.63 -1.84 8.45
N GLU A 86 -10.56 -1.04 7.91
CA GLU A 86 -11.95 -1.01 8.37
C GLU A 86 -12.64 -2.37 8.25
N VAL A 87 -12.44 -3.07 7.12
CA VAL A 87 -12.97 -4.41 6.89
C VAL A 87 -12.36 -5.42 7.86
N ALA A 88 -11.04 -5.38 8.07
CA ALA A 88 -10.37 -6.27 9.01
C ALA A 88 -10.93 -6.12 10.43
N LYS A 89 -11.17 -4.88 10.88
CA LYS A 89 -11.81 -4.60 12.18
C LYS A 89 -13.27 -5.05 12.24
N ALA A 90 -14.04 -4.85 11.17
CA ALA A 90 -15.45 -5.24 11.15
C ALA A 90 -15.63 -6.77 11.24
N LEU A 91 -14.76 -7.53 10.56
CA LEU A 91 -14.80 -8.99 10.50
C LEU A 91 -14.37 -9.70 11.80
N GLU A 92 -13.78 -8.97 12.75
CA GLU A 92 -13.50 -9.49 14.10
C GLU A 92 -14.78 -9.95 14.81
N ALA A 93 -15.93 -9.29 14.56
CA ALA A 93 -17.23 -9.67 15.11
C ALA A 93 -17.68 -11.07 14.65
N ASP A 94 -17.27 -11.46 13.44
CA ASP A 94 -17.55 -12.77 12.85
C ASP A 94 -16.43 -13.79 13.13
N ARG A 95 -15.44 -13.41 13.95
CA ARG A 95 -14.23 -14.21 14.25
C ARG A 95 -13.42 -14.58 13.01
N VAL A 96 -13.35 -13.67 12.04
CA VAL A 96 -12.48 -13.81 10.86
C VAL A 96 -11.27 -12.91 11.03
N ASP A 97 -10.08 -13.50 11.04
CA ASP A 97 -8.81 -12.83 11.26
C ASP A 97 -8.14 -12.43 9.94
N VAL A 98 -8.09 -11.12 9.67
CA VAL A 98 -7.72 -10.57 8.36
C VAL A 98 -6.37 -9.86 8.40
N ALA A 99 -5.37 -10.42 7.71
CA ALA A 99 -4.12 -9.72 7.47
C ALA A 99 -4.31 -8.59 6.46
N VAL A 100 -3.65 -7.46 6.67
CA VAL A 100 -3.68 -6.31 5.75
C VAL A 100 -2.26 -5.93 5.34
N LEU A 101 -1.96 -6.15 4.05
CA LEU A 101 -0.69 -5.79 3.42
C LEU A 101 -0.89 -4.54 2.56
N HIS A 102 -0.25 -3.44 2.97
CA HIS A 102 -0.20 -2.21 2.21
C HIS A 102 0.94 -2.25 1.19
N VAL A 103 0.63 -1.99 -0.08
CA VAL A 103 1.55 -2.05 -1.22
C VAL A 103 1.50 -0.70 -1.95
N PRO A 104 2.14 0.35 -1.40
CA PRO A 104 2.08 1.67 -2.01
C PRO A 104 2.85 1.73 -3.33
N THR A 105 3.87 0.90 -3.52
CA THR A 105 4.60 0.84 -4.81
C THR A 105 4.00 -0.22 -5.73
N ILE A 106 3.35 0.24 -6.79
CA ILE A 106 2.70 -0.60 -7.81
C ILE A 106 3.71 -1.06 -8.87
N LYS A 107 4.78 -0.27 -9.09
CA LYS A 107 5.92 -0.63 -9.94
C LYS A 107 7.19 0.04 -9.41
N PRO A 108 8.26 -0.69 -9.07
CA PRO A 108 8.35 -2.16 -9.03
C PRO A 108 7.50 -2.77 -7.92
N LEU A 109 6.82 -3.88 -8.21
CA LEU A 109 5.97 -4.58 -7.24
C LEU A 109 6.83 -5.46 -6.32
N ASP A 110 6.55 -5.44 -5.01
CA ASP A 110 7.23 -6.31 -4.04
C ASP A 110 6.67 -7.74 -4.06
N THR A 111 6.93 -8.45 -5.16
CA THR A 111 6.44 -9.82 -5.36
C THR A 111 6.94 -10.77 -4.27
N ALA A 112 8.15 -10.57 -3.75
CA ALA A 112 8.72 -11.43 -2.73
C ALA A 112 7.93 -11.37 -1.41
N THR A 113 7.61 -10.17 -0.94
CA THR A 113 6.76 -9.99 0.26
C THR A 113 5.34 -10.49 0.01
N ILE A 114 4.73 -10.15 -1.14
CA ILE A 114 3.37 -10.59 -1.47
C ILE A 114 3.25 -12.11 -1.46
N VAL A 115 4.17 -12.81 -2.13
CA VAL A 115 4.16 -14.29 -2.17
C VAL A 115 4.41 -14.88 -0.79
N ARG A 116 5.32 -14.30 0.00
CA ARG A 116 5.59 -14.77 1.36
C ARG A 116 4.35 -14.66 2.24
N GLU A 117 3.68 -13.52 2.27
CA GLU A 117 2.48 -13.32 3.09
C GLU A 117 1.31 -14.17 2.58
N ALA A 118 1.13 -14.31 1.26
CA ALA A 118 0.08 -15.12 0.68
C ALA A 118 0.27 -16.64 0.90
N ALA A 119 1.50 -17.09 1.16
CA ALA A 119 1.83 -18.49 1.42
C ALA A 119 1.73 -18.87 2.91
N ARG A 120 1.37 -17.93 3.78
CA ARG A 120 1.14 -18.21 5.21
C ARG A 120 -0.07 -19.14 5.36
N LYS A 121 0.01 -20.02 6.35
CA LYS A 121 -1.00 -21.03 6.66
C LYS A 121 -1.91 -20.56 7.77
#